data_AF-A0A9D5T488-F1
#
_entry.id   AF-A0A9D5T488-F1
#
_cell.length_a   1.000
_cell.length_b   1.000
_cell.length_c   1.000
_cell.angle_alpha   90.00
_cell.angle_beta   90.00
_cell.angle_gamma   90.00
#
_symmetry.space_group_name_H-M   'P 1'
#
loop_
_entity.id
_entity.type
_entity.pdbx_description
1 polymer ?
#
loop_
_entity_poly.entity_id
_entity_poly.type
_entity_poly.pdbx_seq_one_letter_code
_entity_poly.pdbx_strand_id
1 'polypeptide(L)'
;MGLPVFIVGESGSGKSSSLRNYKNGEIGIINVASKPLPFKSDMTPYNLSKEAKKKNCSRYALTKSVLAKSKSIKSFVIDDSQYLLSFDSFDKAKETGYGKFTDMAVNFKNLIDFCINDLEDDKIVYFFHHCETTESGKMKAKTIGRMLDSQLTLEGLFAIVLYCVADGQNHKFITQSDGTTTAKSPIGMFEKEIDNDLKIVDAAIREYYDLK
;
A
#
# COMPACT_ATOMS: atom_id res chain seq x y z
N MET A 1 15.09 8.77 5.94
CA MET A 1 14.01 7.84 6.31
C MET A 1 13.25 7.49 5.06
N GLY A 2 12.96 6.21 4.83
CA GLY A 2 12.13 5.81 3.69
C GLY A 2 10.72 6.39 3.78
N LEU A 3 10.07 6.55 2.63
CA LEU A 3 8.77 7.23 2.52
C LEU A 3 7.66 6.22 2.21
N PRO A 4 6.84 5.84 3.20
CA PRO A 4 5.62 5.09 2.91
C PRO A 4 4.54 6.02 2.36
N VAL A 5 3.85 5.57 1.30
CA VAL A 5 2.73 6.29 0.66
C VAL A 5 1.53 5.37 0.63
N PHE A 6 0.35 5.88 1.01
CA PHE A 6 -0.86 5.05 1.06
C PHE A 6 -1.76 5.29 -0.15
N ILE A 7 -2.03 4.25 -0.93
CA ILE A 7 -2.96 4.30 -2.06
C ILE A 7 -4.18 3.46 -1.72
N VAL A 8 -5.29 4.14 -1.43
CA VAL A 8 -6.50 3.54 -0.87
C VAL A 8 -7.59 3.52 -1.92
N GLY A 9 -8.39 2.45 -2.02
CA GLY A 9 -9.54 2.44 -2.92
C GLY A 9 -10.24 1.09 -3.01
N GLU A 10 -11.43 1.06 -3.59
CA GLU A 10 -12.22 -0.15 -3.71
C GLU A 10 -11.59 -1.22 -4.63
N SER A 11 -12.13 -2.43 -4.60
CA SER A 11 -11.81 -3.41 -5.65
C SER A 11 -12.27 -2.89 -7.00
N GLY A 12 -11.43 -3.04 -8.03
CA GLY A 12 -11.73 -2.51 -9.36
C GLY A 12 -11.47 -1.01 -9.54
N SER A 13 -11.03 -0.28 -8.50
CA SER A 13 -10.85 1.17 -8.61
C SER A 13 -9.64 1.64 -9.44
N GLY A 14 -8.78 0.72 -9.87
CA GLY A 14 -7.62 1.01 -10.72
C GLY A 14 -6.26 0.97 -10.03
N LYS A 15 -6.17 0.63 -8.73
CA LYS A 15 -4.89 0.60 -7.98
C LYS A 15 -3.78 -0.13 -8.73
N SER A 16 -3.94 -1.43 -9.00
CA SER A 16 -2.92 -2.19 -9.74
C SER A 16 -2.70 -1.67 -11.17
N SER A 17 -3.74 -1.20 -11.86
CA SER A 17 -3.65 -0.64 -13.22
C SER A 17 -2.86 0.66 -13.31
N SER A 18 -2.69 1.38 -12.19
CA SER A 18 -1.87 2.59 -12.15
C SER A 18 -0.39 2.33 -12.37
N LEU A 19 0.03 1.05 -12.34
CA LEU A 19 1.41 0.63 -12.58
C LEU A 19 1.75 0.51 -14.08
N ARG A 20 0.77 0.69 -14.99
CA ARG A 20 0.90 0.36 -16.42
C ARG A 20 2.01 1.08 -17.19
N ASN A 21 2.47 2.23 -16.69
CA ASN A 21 3.49 3.05 -17.35
C ASN A 21 4.91 2.78 -16.82
N TYR A 22 5.06 1.87 -15.85
CA TYR A 22 6.35 1.36 -15.43
C TYR A 22 6.87 0.27 -16.37
N LYS A 23 8.19 0.20 -16.46
CA LYS A 23 8.96 -0.84 -17.16
C LYS A 23 9.61 -1.78 -16.15
N ASN A 24 10.00 -2.96 -16.61
CA ASN A 24 10.75 -3.90 -15.79
C ASN A 24 12.02 -3.25 -15.19
N GLY A 25 12.19 -3.38 -13.88
CA GLY A 25 13.30 -2.81 -13.12
C GLY A 25 13.10 -1.38 -12.62
N GLU A 26 12.06 -0.65 -13.04
CA GLU A 26 11.78 0.70 -12.53
C GLU A 26 11.06 0.67 -11.17
N ILE A 27 10.25 -0.38 -10.91
CA ILE A 27 9.51 -0.55 -9.65
C ILE A 27 9.53 -2.02 -9.19
N GLY A 28 9.62 -2.22 -7.88
CA GLY A 28 9.51 -3.54 -7.26
C GLY A 28 8.06 -3.83 -6.85
N ILE A 29 7.45 -4.88 -7.42
CA ILE A 29 6.06 -5.23 -7.10
C ILE A 29 6.04 -6.42 -6.15
N ILE A 30 5.68 -6.20 -4.89
CA ILE A 30 5.47 -7.24 -3.88
C ILE A 30 4.00 -7.65 -3.93
N ASN A 31 3.71 -8.72 -4.66
CA ASN A 31 2.37 -9.22 -4.89
C ASN A 31 1.94 -10.18 -3.78
N VAL A 32 1.09 -9.69 -2.88
CA VAL A 32 0.59 -10.43 -1.71
C VAL A 32 -0.35 -11.55 -2.15
N ALA A 33 -1.30 -11.26 -3.05
CA ALA A 33 -2.37 -12.18 -3.43
C ALA A 33 -2.06 -13.11 -4.61
N SER A 34 -0.85 -13.07 -5.17
CA SER A 34 -0.47 -13.87 -6.35
C SER A 34 -1.29 -13.59 -7.62
N LYS A 35 -2.00 -12.46 -7.69
CA LYS A 35 -2.84 -12.13 -8.85
C LYS A 35 -2.00 -11.67 -10.04
N PRO A 36 -2.32 -12.03 -11.29
CA PRO A 36 -1.65 -11.45 -12.45
C PRO A 36 -1.89 -9.93 -12.52
N LEU A 37 -0.99 -9.20 -13.17
CA LEU A 37 -1.19 -7.79 -13.46
C LEU A 37 -2.41 -7.61 -14.39
N PRO A 38 -3.22 -6.56 -14.22
CA PRO A 38 -4.43 -6.33 -15.03
C PRO A 38 -4.13 -5.74 -16.41
N PHE A 39 -2.85 -5.64 -16.80
CA PHE A 39 -2.39 -5.10 -18.08
C PHE A 39 -1.19 -5.92 -18.59
N LYS A 40 -0.95 -5.86 -19.91
CA LYS A 40 0.20 -6.53 -20.54
C LYS A 40 1.49 -5.80 -20.13
N SER A 41 2.47 -6.54 -19.63
CA SER A 41 3.76 -6.02 -19.21
C SER A 41 4.81 -7.12 -19.17
N ASP A 42 6.08 -6.73 -19.24
CA ASP A 42 7.26 -7.57 -18.99
C ASP A 42 7.68 -7.56 -17.51
N MET A 43 7.06 -6.72 -16.68
CA MET A 43 7.30 -6.70 -15.24
C MET A 43 6.97 -8.04 -14.59
N THR A 44 7.82 -8.48 -13.67
CA THR A 44 7.63 -9.75 -12.94
C THR A 44 7.37 -9.48 -11.45
N PRO A 45 6.11 -9.53 -10.99
CA PRO A 45 5.81 -9.35 -9.57
C PRO A 45 6.42 -10.44 -8.69
N TYR A 46 6.99 -10.04 -7.55
CA TYR A 46 7.44 -10.96 -6.51
C TYR A 46 6.22 -11.55 -5.79
N ASN A 47 5.95 -12.82 -6.04
CA ASN A 47 4.82 -13.52 -5.42
C ASN A 47 5.11 -13.82 -3.93
N LEU A 48 4.69 -12.90 -3.06
CA LEU A 48 5.01 -12.93 -1.65
C LEU A 48 4.44 -14.16 -0.93
N SER A 49 3.16 -14.48 -1.14
CA SER A 49 2.51 -15.59 -0.43
C SER A 49 3.09 -16.95 -0.81
N LYS A 50 3.37 -17.17 -2.10
CA LYS A 50 4.02 -18.41 -2.56
C LYS A 50 5.43 -18.54 -1.98
N GLU A 51 6.20 -17.46 -1.99
CA GLU A 51 7.58 -17.49 -1.50
C GLU A 51 7.67 -17.58 0.03
N ALA A 52 6.78 -16.92 0.76
CA ALA A 52 6.67 -17.03 2.22
C ALA A 52 6.38 -18.47 2.64
N LYS A 53 5.42 -19.13 1.96
CA LYS A 53 5.12 -20.55 2.18
C LYS A 53 6.31 -21.44 1.87
N LYS A 54 6.98 -21.23 0.72
CA LYS A 54 8.18 -22.00 0.33
C LYS A 54 9.32 -21.87 1.35
N LYS A 55 9.52 -20.68 1.90
CA LYS A 55 10.57 -20.38 2.88
C LYS A 55 10.17 -20.64 4.33
N ASN A 56 8.92 -21.07 4.56
CA ASN A 56 8.33 -21.24 5.89
C ASN A 56 8.55 -20.01 6.80
N CYS A 57 8.23 -18.82 6.30
CA CYS A 57 8.40 -17.57 7.04
C CYS A 57 7.17 -16.65 6.92
N SER A 58 7.07 -15.67 7.82
CA SER A 58 5.99 -14.68 7.76
C SER A 58 6.10 -13.80 6.51
N ARG A 59 4.93 -13.48 5.92
CA ARG A 59 4.82 -12.50 4.82
C ARG A 59 5.41 -11.15 5.20
N TYR A 60 5.26 -10.71 6.46
CA TYR A 60 5.85 -9.46 6.95
C TYR A 60 7.37 -9.52 6.98
N ALA A 61 7.95 -10.57 7.55
CA ALA A 61 9.40 -10.75 7.61
C ALA A 61 10.02 -10.83 6.19
N LEU A 62 9.36 -11.53 5.27
CA LEU A 62 9.81 -11.62 3.89
C LEU A 62 9.70 -10.27 3.15
N THR A 63 8.61 -9.53 3.36
CA THR A 63 8.43 -8.18 2.79
C THR A 63 9.57 -7.25 3.22
N LYS A 64 9.86 -7.17 4.52
CA LYS A 64 10.99 -6.39 5.05
C LYS A 64 12.31 -6.81 4.42
N SER A 65 12.55 -8.12 4.29
CA SER A 65 13.78 -8.64 3.69
C SER A 65 13.93 -8.25 2.22
N VAL A 66 12.84 -8.29 1.44
CA VAL A 66 12.85 -7.90 0.02
C VAL A 66 13.15 -6.41 -0.13
N LEU A 67 12.48 -5.56 0.66
CA LEU A 67 12.68 -4.11 0.65
C LEU A 67 14.12 -3.72 1.05
N ALA A 68 14.67 -4.34 2.09
CA ALA A 68 16.03 -4.06 2.57
C ALA A 68 17.13 -4.49 1.59
N LYS A 69 16.96 -5.64 0.94
CA LYS A 69 18.01 -6.23 0.10
C LYS A 69 18.14 -5.57 -1.27
N SER A 70 17.10 -4.90 -1.75
CA SER A 70 17.12 -4.26 -3.05
C SER A 70 17.91 -2.95 -3.00
N LYS A 71 18.99 -2.87 -3.79
CA LYS A 71 19.86 -1.69 -3.88
C LYS A 71 19.56 -0.80 -5.09
N SER A 72 19.13 -1.40 -6.21
CA SER A 72 18.92 -0.71 -7.49
C SER A 72 17.52 -0.14 -7.63
N ILE A 73 16.51 -0.80 -7.06
CA ILE A 73 15.12 -0.34 -7.12
C ILE A 73 14.83 0.54 -5.92
N LYS A 74 14.29 1.74 -6.19
CA LYS A 74 13.97 2.76 -5.17
C LYS A 74 12.48 2.92 -4.91
N SER A 75 11.62 2.50 -5.83
CA SER A 75 10.17 2.49 -5.64
C SER A 75 9.65 1.06 -5.51
N PHE A 76 8.80 0.82 -4.52
CA PHE A 76 8.15 -0.47 -4.30
C PHE A 76 6.65 -0.30 -4.13
N VAL A 77 5.89 -1.29 -4.54
CA VAL A 77 4.48 -1.42 -4.20
C VAL A 77 4.21 -2.73 -3.48
N ILE A 78 3.41 -2.68 -2.43
CA ILE A 78 2.85 -3.84 -1.73
C ILE A 78 1.40 -3.97 -2.20
N ASP A 79 1.16 -4.89 -3.14
CA ASP A 79 -0.13 -5.08 -3.82
C ASP A 79 -0.74 -6.46 -3.49
N ASP A 80 -1.82 -6.59 -2.72
CA ASP A 80 -2.54 -5.57 -1.94
C ASP A 80 -2.12 -5.72 -0.47
N SER A 81 -1.69 -4.62 0.15
CA SER A 81 -1.26 -4.58 1.54
C SER A 81 -2.37 -4.93 2.54
N GLN A 82 -3.65 -4.70 2.22
CA GLN A 82 -4.78 -5.13 3.05
C GLN A 82 -4.81 -6.65 3.20
N TYR A 83 -4.37 -7.40 2.18
CA TYR A 83 -4.31 -8.84 2.26
C TYR A 83 -3.22 -9.38 3.18
N LEU A 84 -2.24 -8.57 3.61
CA LEU A 84 -1.35 -8.97 4.70
C LEU A 84 -2.13 -9.19 6.00
N LEU A 85 -3.12 -8.34 6.28
CA LEU A 85 -4.03 -8.50 7.42
C LEU A 85 -4.99 -9.66 7.18
N SER A 86 -5.66 -9.69 6.02
CA SER A 86 -6.66 -10.72 5.72
C SER A 86 -6.07 -12.13 5.76
N PHE A 87 -4.93 -12.35 5.13
CA PHE A 87 -4.33 -13.69 5.09
C PHE A 87 -3.80 -14.13 6.46
N ASP A 88 -3.27 -13.23 7.28
CA ASP A 88 -2.92 -13.56 8.66
C ASP A 88 -4.16 -13.97 9.47
N SER A 89 -5.29 -13.29 9.28
CA SER A 89 -6.56 -13.66 9.93
C SER A 89 -7.05 -15.03 9.48
N PHE A 90 -6.93 -15.36 8.19
CA PHE A 90 -7.35 -16.65 7.64
C PHE A 90 -6.44 -17.78 8.10
N ASP A 91 -5.12 -17.56 8.13
CA ASP A 91 -4.15 -18.54 8.63
C ASP A 91 -4.42 -18.89 10.10
N LYS A 92 -4.91 -17.91 10.88
CA LYS A 92 -5.28 -18.03 12.30
C LYS A 92 -6.79 -18.18 12.52
N ALA A 93 -7.55 -18.64 11.52
CA ALA A 93 -9.01 -18.70 11.59
C ALA A 93 -9.51 -19.58 12.76
N LYS A 94 -8.77 -20.65 13.08
CA LYS A 94 -9.11 -21.58 14.17
C LYS A 94 -8.63 -21.15 15.55
N GLU A 95 -7.78 -20.11 15.65
CA GLU A 95 -7.31 -19.59 16.93
C GLU A 95 -8.42 -18.81 17.63
N THR A 96 -8.62 -19.07 18.92
CA THR A 96 -9.61 -18.38 19.75
C THR A 96 -8.97 -17.23 20.53
N GLY A 97 -9.78 -16.25 20.93
CA GLY A 97 -9.32 -15.09 21.69
C GLY A 97 -8.87 -13.89 20.83
N TYR A 98 -8.64 -12.76 21.49
CA TYR A 98 -8.35 -11.48 20.84
C TYR A 98 -6.88 -11.27 20.47
N GLY A 99 -5.95 -12.00 21.09
CA GLY A 99 -4.49 -11.82 20.91
C GLY A 99 -4.05 -11.88 19.45
N LYS A 100 -4.66 -12.74 18.63
CA LYS A 100 -4.33 -12.85 17.20
C LYS A 100 -4.54 -11.53 16.44
N PHE A 101 -5.57 -10.76 16.77
CA PHE A 101 -5.85 -9.47 16.13
C PHE A 101 -4.87 -8.40 16.60
N THR A 102 -4.44 -8.46 17.87
CA THR A 102 -3.36 -7.63 18.39
C THR A 102 -2.06 -7.88 17.65
N ASP A 103 -1.66 -9.15 17.49
CA ASP A 103 -0.44 -9.51 16.77
C ASP A 103 -0.49 -9.04 15.31
N MET A 104 -1.64 -9.19 14.64
CA MET A 104 -1.83 -8.68 13.28
C MET A 104 -1.66 -7.17 13.20
N ALA A 105 -2.29 -6.42 14.11
CA ALA A 105 -2.19 -4.97 14.16
C ALA A 105 -0.74 -4.52 14.40
N VAL A 106 -0.04 -5.16 15.35
CA VAL A 106 1.37 -4.90 15.66
C VAL A 106 2.26 -5.23 14.47
N ASN A 107 2.06 -6.36 13.78
CA ASN A 107 2.86 -6.72 12.62
C ASN A 107 2.72 -5.72 11.46
N PHE A 108 1.50 -5.26 11.18
CA PHE A 108 1.26 -4.26 10.14
C PHE A 108 1.87 -2.91 10.51
N LYS A 109 1.68 -2.44 11.74
CA LYS A 109 2.30 -1.21 12.25
C LYS A 109 3.83 -1.29 12.20
N ASN A 110 4.41 -2.40 12.61
CA ASN A 110 5.86 -2.64 12.57
C ASN A 110 6.42 -2.69 11.14
N LEU A 111 5.60 -3.02 10.12
CA LEU A 111 6.02 -2.93 8.72
C LEU A 111 6.08 -1.48 8.25
N ILE A 112 5.12 -0.65 8.64
CA ILE A 112 5.11 0.78 8.35
C ILE A 112 6.31 1.46 9.04
N ASP A 113 6.50 1.20 10.35
CA ASP A 113 7.66 1.72 11.09
C ASP A 113 8.98 1.35 10.43
N PHE A 114 9.09 0.12 9.94
CA PHE A 114 10.28 -0.34 9.24
C PHE A 114 10.53 0.45 7.95
N CYS A 115 9.47 0.74 7.19
CA CYS A 115 9.60 1.57 5.98
C CYS A 115 10.07 2.98 6.31
N ILE A 116 9.64 3.55 7.44
CA ILE A 116 10.01 4.89 7.88
C ILE A 116 11.45 4.90 8.40
N ASN A 117 11.76 4.04 9.37
CA ASN A 117 12.96 4.18 10.19
C ASN A 117 14.16 3.37 9.69
N ASP A 118 13.93 2.27 8.94
CA ASP A 118 14.97 1.31 8.60
C ASP A 118 15.33 1.27 7.11
N LEU A 119 14.53 1.88 6.23
CA LEU A 119 14.84 2.01 4.80
C LEU A 119 15.59 3.31 4.48
N GLU A 120 16.37 3.27 3.40
CA GLU A 120 17.12 4.41 2.88
C GLU A 120 16.20 5.58 2.50
N ASP A 121 16.70 6.80 2.66
CA ASP A 121 15.98 8.07 2.48
C ASP A 121 15.36 8.27 1.09
N ASP A 122 15.89 7.61 0.07
CA ASP A 122 15.43 7.69 -1.31
C ASP A 122 14.44 6.59 -1.71
N LYS A 123 14.07 5.71 -0.77
CA LYS A 123 13.10 4.63 -1.02
C LYS A 123 11.66 5.07 -0.75
N ILE A 124 10.80 4.85 -1.73
CA ILE A 124 9.35 5.06 -1.62
C ILE A 124 8.66 3.69 -1.61
N VAL A 125 7.77 3.46 -0.64
CA VAL A 125 6.99 2.22 -0.53
C VAL A 125 5.51 2.54 -0.58
N TYR A 126 4.86 2.19 -1.68
CA TYR A 126 3.43 2.34 -1.89
C TYR A 126 2.67 1.15 -1.28
N PHE A 127 1.73 1.45 -0.40
CA PHE A 127 0.81 0.49 0.18
C PHE A 127 -0.50 0.58 -0.60
N PHE A 128 -0.76 -0.38 -1.49
CA PHE A 128 -2.06 -0.48 -2.16
C PHE A 128 -3.02 -1.15 -1.20
N HIS A 129 -4.15 -0.51 -0.90
CA HIS A 129 -5.02 -0.94 0.18
C HIS A 129 -6.48 -0.80 -0.18
N HIS A 130 -7.28 -1.79 0.17
CA HIS A 130 -8.73 -1.69 0.05
C HIS A 130 -9.32 -0.73 1.08
N CYS A 131 -10.32 0.06 0.68
CA CYS A 131 -11.14 0.82 1.60
C CYS A 131 -12.41 0.09 2.02
N GLU A 132 -13.07 0.66 3.02
CA GLU A 132 -14.45 0.39 3.38
C GLU A 132 -15.19 1.72 3.63
N THR A 133 -16.51 1.68 3.45
CA THR A 133 -17.39 2.82 3.74
C THR A 133 -18.00 2.64 5.11
N THR A 134 -17.81 3.64 5.97
CA THR A 134 -18.40 3.67 7.31
C THR A 134 -19.91 3.93 7.25
N GLU A 135 -20.62 3.68 8.34
CA GLU A 135 -22.05 4.01 8.46
C GLU A 135 -22.35 5.49 8.19
N SER A 136 -21.40 6.38 8.46
CA SER A 136 -21.49 7.81 8.17
C SER A 136 -21.30 8.19 6.70
N GLY A 137 -21.03 7.23 5.81
CA GLY A 137 -20.73 7.44 4.40
C GLY A 137 -19.28 7.83 4.11
N LYS A 138 -18.42 7.99 5.13
CA LYS A 138 -16.99 8.25 4.94
C LYS A 138 -16.25 7.00 4.50
N MET A 139 -15.36 7.12 3.52
CA MET A 139 -14.42 6.06 3.14
C MET A 139 -13.15 6.12 3.98
N LYS A 140 -12.68 4.95 4.41
CA LYS A 140 -11.42 4.79 5.14
C LYS A 140 -10.71 3.50 4.74
N ALA A 141 -9.44 3.34 5.11
CA ALA A 141 -8.71 2.10 4.93
C ALA A 141 -9.37 0.93 5.68
N LYS A 142 -9.53 -0.22 5.00
CA LYS A 142 -10.17 -1.40 5.55
C LYS A 142 -9.23 -2.17 6.48
N THR A 143 -9.58 -2.25 7.75
CA THR A 143 -8.76 -2.96 8.76
C THR A 143 -9.36 -4.32 9.13
N ILE A 144 -8.66 -5.09 9.98
CA ILE A 144 -9.19 -6.33 10.59
C ILE A 144 -8.95 -6.29 12.09
N GLY A 145 -10.01 -6.60 12.84
CA GLY A 145 -10.01 -6.54 14.30
C GLY A 145 -10.19 -5.12 14.82
N ARG A 146 -10.65 -4.99 16.07
CA ARG A 146 -10.99 -3.68 16.65
C ARG A 146 -9.77 -2.83 16.96
N MET A 147 -8.65 -3.43 17.36
CA MET A 147 -7.50 -2.69 17.90
C MET A 147 -6.87 -1.73 16.87
N LEU A 148 -6.60 -2.22 15.66
CA LEU A 148 -5.96 -1.40 14.62
C LEU A 148 -6.82 -0.18 14.29
N ASP A 149 -8.14 -0.36 14.29
CA ASP A 149 -9.10 0.70 13.98
C ASP A 149 -9.38 1.65 15.15
N SER A 150 -9.48 1.12 16.37
CA SER A 150 -9.85 1.90 17.55
C SER A 150 -8.69 2.66 18.18
N GLN A 151 -7.47 2.16 18.02
CA GLN A 151 -6.27 2.73 18.64
C GLN A 151 -5.44 3.57 17.65
N LEU A 152 -5.62 3.35 16.34
CA LEU A 152 -4.84 4.03 15.31
C LEU A 152 -5.76 4.49 14.18
N THR A 153 -5.60 5.75 13.77
CA THR A 153 -6.03 6.16 12.43
C THR A 153 -4.93 5.74 11.46
N LEU A 154 -5.14 4.65 10.72
CA LEU A 154 -4.10 4.04 9.90
C LEU A 154 -3.51 5.02 8.88
N GLU A 155 -4.36 5.78 8.21
CA GLU A 155 -3.98 6.85 7.28
C GLU A 155 -3.19 7.97 7.96
N GLY A 156 -3.33 8.12 9.28
CA GLY A 156 -2.55 9.04 10.10
C GLY A 156 -1.05 8.73 10.11
N LEU A 157 -0.65 7.48 9.84
CA LEU A 157 0.76 7.06 9.82
C LEU A 157 1.49 7.42 8.51
N PHE A 158 0.78 7.94 7.51
CA PHE A 158 1.33 8.29 6.20
C PHE A 158 1.26 9.79 6.00
N ALA A 159 2.29 10.41 5.40
CA ALA A 159 2.22 11.82 5.01
C ALA A 159 1.37 12.04 3.74
N ILE A 160 1.34 11.03 2.87
CA ILE A 160 0.60 11.04 1.60
C ILE A 160 -0.38 9.87 1.58
N VAL A 161 -1.65 10.18 1.37
CA VAL A 161 -2.75 9.23 1.23
C VAL A 161 -3.56 9.64 -0.01
N LEU A 162 -3.50 8.84 -1.07
CA LEU A 162 -4.23 9.10 -2.30
C LEU A 162 -5.36 8.08 -2.46
N TYR A 163 -6.53 8.54 -2.88
CA TYR A 163 -7.69 7.68 -3.11
C TYR A 163 -7.83 7.35 -4.60
N CYS A 164 -7.67 6.08 -4.94
CA CYS A 164 -7.91 5.55 -6.26
C CYS A 164 -9.41 5.31 -6.44
N VAL A 165 -10.06 6.07 -7.32
CA VAL A 165 -11.51 5.99 -7.57
C VAL A 165 -11.79 5.72 -9.04
N ALA A 166 -12.93 5.06 -9.29
CA ALA A 166 -13.46 4.84 -10.63
C ALA A 166 -14.87 5.44 -10.71
N ASP A 167 -15.15 6.23 -11.73
CA ASP A 167 -16.46 6.86 -11.97
C ASP A 167 -17.31 6.12 -13.03
N GLY A 168 -16.86 4.92 -13.42
CA GLY A 168 -17.47 4.09 -14.47
C GLY A 168 -16.92 4.36 -15.87
N GLN A 169 -16.22 5.47 -16.09
CA GLN A 169 -15.56 5.77 -17.37
C GLN A 169 -14.04 5.87 -17.21
N ASN A 170 -13.58 6.51 -16.14
CA ASN A 170 -12.18 6.82 -15.89
C ASN A 170 -11.75 6.34 -14.51
N HIS A 171 -10.44 6.17 -14.37
CA HIS A 171 -9.76 5.95 -13.10
C HIS A 171 -8.93 7.19 -12.77
N LYS A 172 -9.03 7.70 -11.54
CA LYS A 172 -8.29 8.87 -11.06
C LYS A 172 -7.78 8.68 -9.64
N PHE A 173 -6.77 9.46 -9.27
CA PHE A 173 -6.38 9.63 -7.87
C PHE A 173 -6.94 10.94 -7.33
N ILE A 174 -7.62 10.87 -6.18
CA ILE A 174 -8.01 12.01 -5.36
C ILE A 174 -6.92 12.25 -4.32
N THR A 175 -6.40 13.46 -4.28
CA THR A 175 -5.15 13.77 -3.56
C THR A 175 -5.38 14.60 -2.29
N GLN A 176 -6.53 15.28 -2.20
CA GLN A 176 -6.96 16.01 -1.01
C GLN A 176 -8.39 15.64 -0.62
N SER A 177 -8.66 15.64 0.69
CA SER A 177 -9.98 15.34 1.25
C SER A 177 -11.01 16.40 0.85
N ASP A 178 -12.19 15.92 0.46
CA ASP A 178 -13.41 16.70 0.30
C ASP A 178 -14.34 16.61 1.54
N GLY A 179 -13.84 16.04 2.65
CA GLY A 179 -14.59 15.74 3.87
C GLY A 179 -15.19 14.33 3.93
N THR A 180 -15.19 13.59 2.82
CA THR A 180 -15.71 12.22 2.73
C THR A 180 -14.63 11.14 2.79
N THR A 181 -13.37 11.51 2.49
CA THR A 181 -12.20 10.63 2.53
C THR A 181 -11.10 11.17 3.44
N THR A 182 -10.09 10.33 3.72
CA THR A 182 -8.87 10.72 4.42
C THR A 182 -7.73 11.12 3.48
N ALA A 183 -8.03 11.44 2.22
CA ALA A 183 -7.04 11.85 1.23
C ALA A 183 -6.23 13.07 1.71
N LYS A 184 -4.92 13.01 1.54
CA LYS A 184 -4.00 14.10 1.89
C LYS A 184 -2.70 13.99 1.12
N SER A 185 -2.15 15.15 0.79
CA SER A 185 -0.81 15.32 0.25
C SER A 185 -0.25 16.66 0.71
N PRO A 186 1.08 16.87 0.67
CA PRO A 186 1.67 18.17 0.88
C PRO A 186 1.08 19.25 -0.03
N ILE A 187 1.07 20.48 0.48
CA ILE A 187 0.57 21.66 -0.24
C ILE A 187 1.44 21.89 -1.47
N GLY A 188 0.80 22.07 -2.64
CA GLY A 188 1.50 22.34 -3.90
C GLY A 188 2.10 21.11 -4.58
N MET A 189 1.97 19.90 -4.01
CA MET A 189 2.48 18.68 -4.64
C MET A 189 1.60 18.18 -5.79
N PHE A 190 0.28 18.26 -5.64
CA PHE A 190 -0.68 17.73 -6.61
C PHE A 190 -1.90 18.62 -6.76
N GLU A 191 -2.48 18.64 -7.96
CA GLU A 191 -3.87 19.03 -8.18
C GLU A 191 -4.83 18.08 -7.44
N LYS A 192 -6.08 18.53 -7.21
CA LYS A 192 -7.11 17.77 -6.46
C LYS A 192 -7.40 16.39 -7.04
N GLU A 193 -7.40 16.31 -8.36
CA GLU A 193 -7.58 15.09 -9.10
C GLU A 193 -6.43 14.96 -10.10
N ILE A 194 -5.81 13.79 -10.15
CA ILE A 194 -4.75 13.48 -11.10
C ILE A 194 -5.04 12.15 -11.78
N ASP A 195 -4.41 11.94 -12.93
CA ASP A 195 -4.49 10.67 -13.65
C ASP A 195 -4.11 9.50 -12.74
N ASN A 196 -4.78 8.35 -12.94
CA ASN A 196 -4.44 7.12 -12.25
C ASN A 196 -3.11 6.54 -12.76
N ASP A 197 -1.99 7.24 -12.57
CA ASP A 197 -0.67 6.81 -12.98
C ASP A 197 0.31 6.98 -11.82
N LEU A 198 0.76 5.86 -11.27
CA LEU A 198 1.66 5.89 -10.12
C LEU A 198 3.05 6.40 -10.51
N LYS A 199 3.45 6.34 -11.80
CA LYS A 199 4.74 6.87 -12.25
C LYS A 199 4.79 8.39 -12.18
N ILE A 200 3.66 9.06 -12.48
CA ILE A 200 3.52 10.51 -12.32
C ILE A 200 3.52 10.88 -10.83
N VAL A 201 2.82 10.10 -10.00
CA VAL A 201 2.83 10.27 -8.54
C VAL A 201 4.26 10.16 -8.00
N ASP A 202 5.01 9.13 -8.40
CA ASP A 202 6.38 8.91 -7.96
C ASP A 202 7.31 10.06 -8.35
N ALA A 203 7.24 10.50 -9.61
CA ALA A 203 8.03 11.63 -10.09
C ALA A 203 7.76 12.91 -9.29
N ALA A 204 6.49 13.24 -9.06
CA ALA A 204 6.11 14.43 -8.29
C ALA A 204 6.54 14.35 -6.82
N ILE A 205 6.45 13.18 -6.19
CA ILE A 205 6.93 12.98 -4.82
C ILE A 205 8.44 13.16 -4.75
N ARG A 206 9.18 12.60 -5.71
CA ARG A 206 10.64 12.74 -5.77
C ARG A 206 11.05 14.18 -5.99
N GLU A 207 10.39 14.89 -6.90
CA GLU A 207 10.62 16.32 -7.16
C GLU A 207 10.36 17.17 -5.91
N TYR A 208 9.21 16.97 -5.26
CA TYR A 208 8.81 17.77 -4.09
C TYR A 208 9.76 17.61 -2.89
N TYR A 209 10.36 16.43 -2.72
CA TYR A 209 11.25 16.12 -1.59
C TYR A 209 12.73 16.00 -1.97
N ASP A 210 13.11 16.40 -3.19
CA ASP A 210 14.48 16.30 -3.71
C ASP A 210 15.08 14.87 -3.60
N LEU A 211 14.25 13.85 -3.82
CA LEU A 211 14.68 12.45 -3.77
C LEU A 211 15.37 12.04 -5.08
N LYS A 212 16.41 11.21 -4.97
CA LYS A 212 17.22 10.74 -6.11
C LYS A 212 16.61 9.54 -6.83
#